data_AF-A0A538DNX2-F1
#
_entry.id   AF-A0A538DNX2-F1
#
_cell.length_a   1.000
_cell.length_b   1.000
_cell.length_c   1.000
_cell.angle_alpha   90.00
_cell.angle_beta   90.00
_cell.angle_gamma   90.00
#
_symmetry.space_group_name_H-M   'P 1'
#
loop_
_entity.id
_entity.type
_entity.pdbx_description
1 polymer ?
#
loop_
_entity_poly.entity_id
_entity_poly.type
_entity_poly.pdbx_seq_one_letter_code
_entity_poly.pdbx_strand_id
1 'polypeptide(L)'
;MGRLEVVPQELPLHPQDEVGCRRCGVHCDKVVYPSACVERDCPFLYSFEEVGRTYVGCLQKVFDVEIDLVLMLEAEERGQFGAVRASRRSLPMCRVEVEACYEGREDDLGCVNPEFHELPLGEPSFRIFAQVSPSA
;
A
#
# COMPACT_ATOMS: atom_id res chain seq x y z
N MET A 1 43.88 11.92 6.26
CA MET A 1 42.49 11.85 6.74
C MET A 1 41.81 10.66 6.07
N GLY A 2 41.47 9.64 6.83
CA GLY A 2 40.78 8.45 6.32
C GLY A 2 39.30 8.78 6.05
N ARG A 3 38.82 8.42 4.86
CA ARG A 3 37.42 8.56 4.47
C ARG A 3 36.59 7.64 5.36
N LEU A 4 35.72 8.21 6.20
CA LEU A 4 34.75 7.42 6.97
C LEU A 4 33.79 6.78 5.96
N GLU A 5 33.85 5.46 5.86
CA GLU A 5 32.86 4.67 5.14
C GLU A 5 31.54 4.78 5.91
N VAL A 6 30.57 5.47 5.33
CA VAL A 6 29.18 5.41 5.79
C VAL A 6 28.68 4.03 5.40
N VAL A 7 28.76 3.09 6.33
CA VAL A 7 28.10 1.79 6.20
C VAL A 7 26.60 2.07 6.33
N PRO A 8 25.78 1.87 5.28
CA PRO A 8 24.34 2.00 5.42
C PRO A 8 23.90 0.98 6.45
N GLN A 9 23.51 1.46 7.63
CA GLN A 9 22.84 0.63 8.62
C GLN A 9 21.42 0.42 8.12
N GLU A 10 20.95 -0.83 8.10
CA GLU A 10 19.53 -1.10 7.98
C GLU A 10 18.85 -0.32 9.11
N LEU A 11 18.15 0.76 8.74
CA LEU A 11 17.15 1.34 9.63
C LEU A 11 16.30 0.14 10.08
N PRO A 12 16.04 -0.04 11.39
CA PRO A 12 15.14 -1.08 11.87
C PRO A 12 13.72 -0.66 11.51
N LEU A 13 13.44 -0.58 10.21
CA LEU A 13 12.13 -0.40 9.66
C LEU A 13 11.40 -1.67 10.04
N HIS A 14 10.59 -1.59 11.09
CA HIS A 14 9.67 -2.65 11.40
C HIS A 14 8.81 -2.85 10.15
N PRO A 15 8.86 -4.02 9.49
CA PRO A 15 7.97 -4.26 8.37
C PRO A 15 6.55 -4.10 8.90
N GLN A 16 5.85 -3.04 8.47
CA GLN A 16 4.48 -2.81 8.90
C GLN A 16 3.59 -3.75 8.09
N ASP A 17 3.61 -5.01 8.50
CA ASP A 17 2.77 -6.05 7.94
C ASP A 17 1.30 -5.84 8.34
N GLU A 18 1.03 -4.92 9.27
CA GLU A 18 -0.32 -4.51 9.60
C GLU A 18 -1.02 -3.89 8.38
N VAL A 19 -2.28 -4.32 8.20
CA VAL A 19 -3.19 -3.79 7.18
C VAL A 19 -4.08 -2.66 7.72
N GLY A 20 -3.97 -2.34 9.00
CA GLY A 20 -4.74 -1.28 9.65
C GLY A 20 -4.04 -0.74 10.88
N CYS A 21 -4.12 0.57 11.09
CA CYS A 21 -3.61 1.28 12.27
C CYS A 21 -4.77 1.76 13.14
N ARG A 22 -4.64 1.57 14.45
CA ARG A 22 -5.64 1.96 15.47
C ARG A 22 -4.98 2.65 16.68
N ARG A 23 -3.77 3.20 16.51
CA ARG A 23 -2.98 3.78 17.62
C ARG A 23 -3.50 5.15 18.09
N CYS A 24 -4.34 5.81 17.31
CA CYS A 24 -5.05 7.05 17.67
C CYS A 24 -6.56 6.88 17.48
N GLY A 25 -7.33 7.94 17.77
CA GLY A 25 -8.80 7.95 17.65
C GLY A 25 -9.33 7.95 16.22
N VAL A 26 -8.46 8.01 15.21
CA VAL A 26 -8.79 7.85 13.78
C VAL A 26 -8.08 6.60 13.24
N HIS A 27 -8.73 5.92 12.29
CA HIS A 27 -8.34 4.55 11.91
C HIS A 27 -7.93 4.47 10.45
N CYS A 28 -6.64 4.34 10.17
CA CYS A 28 -6.14 4.17 8.80
C CYS A 28 -6.13 2.70 8.39
N ASP A 29 -6.36 2.41 7.11
CA ASP A 29 -6.27 1.07 6.55
C ASP A 29 -5.36 1.08 5.31
N LYS A 30 -4.63 -0.02 5.09
CA LYS A 30 -3.93 -0.23 3.82
C LYS A 30 -4.96 -0.69 2.79
N VAL A 31 -4.91 -0.10 1.62
CA VAL A 31 -5.79 -0.40 0.50
C VAL A 31 -4.97 -0.82 -0.71
N VAL A 32 -5.55 -1.66 -1.57
CA VAL A 32 -4.94 -2.14 -2.81
C VAL A 32 -5.85 -1.87 -3.99
N TYR A 33 -5.28 -1.89 -5.19
CA TYR A 33 -5.99 -1.62 -6.44
C TYR A 33 -6.07 -2.89 -7.29
N PRO A 34 -7.19 -3.62 -7.27
CA PRO A 34 -7.39 -4.82 -8.10
C PRO A 34 -7.23 -4.58 -9.60
N SER A 35 -7.62 -3.40 -10.11
CA SER A 35 -7.40 -3.00 -11.51
C SER A 35 -5.92 -3.03 -11.88
N ALA A 36 -5.04 -2.53 -11.01
CA ALA A 36 -3.59 -2.60 -11.19
C ALA A 36 -3.03 -4.04 -11.17
N CYS A 37 -3.78 -5.03 -10.68
CA CYS A 37 -3.39 -6.44 -10.82
C CYS A 37 -3.58 -6.94 -12.26
N VAL A 38 -4.60 -6.45 -12.97
CA VAL A 38 -4.85 -6.76 -14.39
C VAL A 38 -3.81 -6.07 -15.26
N GLU A 39 -3.61 -4.76 -15.07
CA GLU A 39 -2.66 -3.95 -15.85
C GLU A 39 -1.21 -4.48 -15.83
N ARG A 40 -0.85 -5.19 -14.76
CA ARG A 40 0.51 -5.68 -14.51
C ARG A 40 0.66 -7.19 -14.70
N ASP A 41 -0.36 -7.85 -15.24
CA ASP A 41 -0.40 -9.31 -15.40
C ASP A 41 0.03 -10.05 -14.12
N CYS A 42 -0.59 -9.68 -12.99
CA CYS A 42 -0.20 -10.20 -11.70
C CYS A 42 -0.30 -11.75 -11.67
N PRO A 43 0.78 -12.48 -11.36
CA PRO A 43 0.78 -13.95 -11.39
C PRO A 43 -0.11 -14.58 -10.31
N PHE A 44 -0.59 -13.77 -9.37
CA PHE A 44 -1.48 -14.21 -8.29
C PHE A 44 -2.93 -13.76 -8.49
N LEU A 45 -3.26 -13.08 -9.58
CA LEU A 45 -4.64 -12.78 -9.94
C LEU A 45 -5.22 -14.02 -10.63
N TYR A 46 -6.17 -14.69 -9.98
CA TYR A 46 -6.92 -15.77 -10.60
C TYR A 46 -8.21 -15.24 -11.20
N SER A 47 -8.72 -15.94 -12.21
CA SER A 47 -10.05 -15.73 -12.76
C SER A 47 -10.85 -17.02 -12.79
N PHE A 48 -12.17 -16.90 -12.73
CA PHE A 48 -13.10 -17.99 -12.93
C PHE A 48 -14.41 -17.47 -13.51
N GLU A 49 -15.21 -18.36 -14.10
CA GLU A 49 -16.53 -18.02 -14.63
C GLU A 49 -17.64 -18.58 -13.73
N GLU A 50 -18.61 -17.73 -13.39
CA GLU A 50 -19.81 -18.13 -12.67
C GLU A 50 -21.01 -17.32 -13.19
N VAL A 51 -22.15 -17.97 -13.39
CA VAL A 51 -23.39 -17.32 -13.87
C VAL A 51 -23.17 -16.47 -15.15
N GLY A 52 -22.28 -16.91 -16.05
CA GLY A 52 -21.97 -16.21 -17.30
C GLY A 52 -21.15 -14.92 -17.14
N ARG A 53 -20.50 -14.73 -15.99
CA ARG A 53 -19.62 -13.60 -15.69
C ARG A 53 -18.24 -14.09 -15.31
N THR A 54 -17.21 -13.31 -15.65
CA THR A 54 -15.83 -13.57 -15.24
C THR A 54 -15.54 -12.80 -13.96
N TYR A 55 -15.16 -13.52 -12.92
CA TYR A 55 -14.72 -12.95 -11.65
C TYR A 55 -13.21 -13.07 -11.51
N VAL A 56 -12.59 -12.12 -10.82
CA VAL A 56 -11.17 -12.15 -10.46
C VAL A 56 -10.97 -12.04 -8.97
N GLY A 57 -9.91 -12.69 -8.48
CA GLY A 57 -9.54 -12.67 -7.07
C GLY A 57 -8.03 -12.81 -6.86
N CYS A 58 -7.57 -12.54 -5.63
CA CYS A 58 -6.18 -12.70 -5.26
C CYS A 58 -5.92 -14.07 -4.65
N LEU A 59 -5.03 -14.87 -5.26
CA LEU A 59 -4.63 -16.18 -4.73
C LEU A 59 -3.94 -16.05 -3.36
N GLN A 60 -3.19 -14.95 -3.16
CA GLN A 60 -2.50 -14.64 -1.90
C GLN A 60 -3.44 -14.05 -0.84
N LYS A 61 -4.72 -13.80 -1.20
CA LYS A 61 -5.73 -13.19 -0.32
C LYS A 61 -5.29 -11.86 0.28
N VAL A 62 -4.57 -11.04 -0.51
CA VAL A 62 -4.26 -9.65 -0.15
C VAL A 62 -5.55 -8.84 -0.04
N PHE A 63 -6.51 -9.10 -0.91
CA PHE A 63 -7.92 -8.75 -0.76
C PHE A 63 -8.77 -10.03 -0.83
N ASP A 64 -9.86 -10.10 -0.07
CA ASP A 64 -10.66 -11.32 0.08
C ASP A 64 -11.82 -11.44 -0.92
N VAL A 65 -12.26 -10.31 -1.48
CA VAL A 65 -13.42 -10.27 -2.37
C VAL A 65 -13.08 -10.78 -3.77
N GLU A 66 -14.08 -11.40 -4.41
CA GLU A 66 -14.05 -11.75 -5.82
C GLU A 66 -14.87 -10.70 -6.58
N ILE A 67 -14.28 -10.15 -7.64
CA ILE A 67 -14.76 -8.94 -8.30
C ILE A 67 -15.12 -9.28 -9.74
N ASP A 68 -16.29 -8.85 -10.20
CA ASP A 68 -16.68 -8.97 -11.61
C ASP A 68 -15.69 -8.16 -12.47
N LEU A 69 -14.95 -8.85 -13.32
CA LEU A 69 -13.83 -8.28 -14.08
C LEU A 69 -14.31 -7.19 -15.03
N VAL A 70 -15.41 -7.43 -15.73
CA VAL A 70 -15.91 -6.49 -16.75
C VAL A 70 -16.41 -5.22 -16.07
N LEU A 71 -17.21 -5.36 -15.01
CA LEU A 71 -17.73 -4.20 -14.29
C LEU A 71 -16.63 -3.39 -13.61
N MET A 72 -15.60 -4.06 -13.09
CA MET A 72 -14.44 -3.37 -12.53
C MET A 72 -13.71 -2.54 -13.57
N LEU A 73 -13.41 -3.11 -14.75
CA LEU A 73 -12.70 -2.40 -15.81
C LEU A 73 -13.54 -1.23 -16.36
N GLU A 74 -14.84 -1.41 -16.57
CA GLU A 74 -15.74 -0.33 -16.98
C GLU A 74 -15.80 0.81 -15.95
N ALA A 75 -15.77 0.49 -14.66
CA ALA A 75 -15.75 1.47 -13.60
C ALA A 75 -14.40 2.20 -13.50
N GLU A 76 -13.28 1.50 -13.68
CA GLU A 76 -11.92 2.06 -13.70
C GLU A 76 -11.77 3.08 -14.84
N GLU A 77 -12.24 2.76 -16.05
CA GLU A 77 -12.22 3.68 -17.20
C GLU A 77 -12.98 4.98 -16.92
N ARG A 78 -14.00 4.94 -16.05
CA ARG A 78 -14.78 6.10 -15.63
C ARG A 78 -14.21 6.80 -14.39
N GLY A 79 -13.12 6.29 -13.81
CA GLY A 79 -12.57 6.76 -12.53
C GLY A 79 -13.50 6.52 -11.34
N GLN A 80 -14.38 5.52 -11.44
CA GLN A 80 -15.41 5.17 -10.46
C GLN A 80 -15.07 3.90 -9.68
N PHE A 81 -14.05 3.17 -10.10
CA PHE A 81 -13.52 2.05 -9.31
C PHE A 81 -12.52 2.58 -8.29
N GLY A 82 -12.68 2.16 -7.04
CA GLY A 82 -11.87 2.60 -5.91
C GLY A 82 -10.94 1.52 -5.40
N ALA A 83 -10.10 1.90 -4.44
CA ALA A 83 -9.26 0.95 -3.74
C ALA A 83 -10.10 -0.02 -2.88
N VAL A 84 -9.57 -1.20 -2.64
CA VAL A 84 -10.17 -2.21 -1.76
C VAL A 84 -9.27 -2.41 -0.56
N ARG A 85 -9.87 -2.49 0.63
CA ARG A 85 -9.11 -2.75 1.87
C ARG A 85 -8.28 -4.04 1.76
N ALA A 86 -7.02 -3.95 2.17
CA ALA A 86 -6.17 -5.12 2.31
C ALA A 86 -6.59 -5.94 3.53
N SER A 87 -6.76 -7.24 3.34
CA SER A 87 -7.03 -8.22 4.39
C SER A 87 -5.76 -8.88 4.91
N ARG A 88 -4.70 -8.91 4.10
CA ARG A 88 -3.39 -9.49 4.43
C ARG A 88 -2.26 -8.59 3.97
N ARG A 89 -1.05 -8.88 4.48
CA ARG A 89 0.19 -8.24 4.06
C ARG A 89 0.28 -8.24 2.53
N SER A 90 0.41 -7.05 1.96
CA SER A 90 0.64 -6.88 0.52
C SER A 90 2.03 -7.34 0.11
N LEU A 91 2.15 -7.79 -1.13
CA LEU A 91 3.44 -8.15 -1.71
C LEU A 91 4.14 -6.90 -2.28
N PRO A 92 5.47 -6.90 -2.47
CA PRO A 92 6.20 -5.77 -3.05
C PRO A 92 5.70 -5.32 -4.43
N MET A 93 5.05 -6.24 -5.16
CA MET A 93 4.47 -5.97 -6.47
C MET A 93 3.06 -5.36 -6.40
N CYS A 94 2.39 -5.34 -5.25
CA CYS A 94 1.04 -4.80 -5.15
C CYS A 94 1.08 -3.27 -5.25
N ARG A 95 0.12 -2.67 -5.96
CA ARG A 95 -0.17 -1.24 -5.82
C ARG A 95 -0.94 -1.05 -4.51
N VAL A 96 -0.31 -0.37 -3.55
CA VAL A 96 -0.81 -0.22 -2.17
C VAL A 96 -0.79 1.26 -1.83
N GLU A 97 -1.83 1.74 -1.16
CA GLU A 97 -1.88 3.06 -0.56
C GLU A 97 -2.38 2.94 0.89
N VAL A 98 -2.22 4.01 1.67
CA VAL A 98 -2.82 4.12 3.00
C VAL A 98 -3.99 5.08 2.90
N GLU A 99 -5.19 4.55 3.13
CA GLU A 99 -6.39 5.37 3.23
C GLU A 99 -6.40 6.03 4.61
N ALA A 100 -6.05 7.31 4.65
CA ALA A 100 -6.02 8.10 5.87
C ALA A 100 -7.45 8.45 6.31
N CYS A 101 -7.74 8.25 7.59
CA CYS A 101 -9.05 8.57 8.14
C CYS A 101 -9.09 10.04 8.56
N TYR A 102 -9.83 10.84 7.79
CA TYR A 102 -10.08 12.27 7.99
C TYR A 102 -8.82 13.12 8.23
N GLU A 103 -8.30 13.74 7.17
CA GLU A 103 -7.14 14.65 7.19
C GLU A 103 -7.25 15.83 8.20
N GLY A 104 -8.46 16.13 8.70
CA GLY A 104 -8.74 17.26 9.58
C GLY A 104 -8.95 16.92 11.07
N ARG A 105 -8.69 15.69 11.52
CA ARG A 105 -8.85 15.26 12.92
C ARG A 105 -7.56 14.82 13.60
N GLU A 106 -6.43 15.17 13.00
CA GLU A 106 -5.14 15.01 13.65
C GLU A 106 -5.08 15.92 14.89
N ASP A 107 -4.55 15.38 15.99
CA ASP A 107 -4.23 16.18 17.17
C ASP A 107 -3.03 17.09 16.88
N ASP A 108 -2.64 17.96 17.83
CA ASP A 108 -1.50 18.87 17.64
C ASP A 108 -0.17 18.14 17.35
N LEU A 109 -0.07 16.84 17.64
CA LEU A 109 1.12 16.02 17.41
C LEU A 109 1.13 15.35 16.03
N GLY A 110 -0.01 15.29 15.33
CA GLY A 110 -0.16 14.60 14.06
C GLY A 110 -0.25 13.09 14.21
N CYS A 111 0.18 12.34 13.19
CA CYS A 111 0.17 10.88 13.24
C CYS A 111 1.14 10.33 14.30
N VAL A 112 0.61 9.60 15.29
CA VAL A 112 1.40 8.91 16.34
C VAL A 112 2.03 7.58 15.88
N ASN A 113 1.78 7.17 14.64
CA ASN A 113 2.37 5.97 14.02
C ASN A 113 2.79 6.25 12.56
N PRO A 114 3.75 7.15 12.33
CA PRO A 114 4.13 7.55 10.98
C PRO A 114 4.67 6.37 10.15
N GLU A 115 5.29 5.39 10.81
CA GLU A 115 5.80 4.17 10.17
C GLU A 115 4.70 3.39 9.43
N PHE A 116 3.42 3.46 9.86
CA PHE A 116 2.33 2.79 9.16
C PHE A 116 2.13 3.29 7.72
N HIS A 117 2.50 4.55 7.47
CA HIS A 117 2.50 5.16 6.13
C HIS A 117 3.71 4.76 5.29
N GLU A 118 4.64 4.00 5.86
CA GLU A 118 5.76 3.41 5.14
C GLU A 118 5.30 2.12 4.46
N LEU A 119 5.25 2.16 3.13
CA LEU A 119 4.94 1.00 2.28
C LEU A 119 6.14 0.04 2.22
N PRO A 120 5.92 -1.27 1.99
CA PRO A 120 7.00 -2.26 2.02
C PRO A 120 8.12 -1.93 1.00
N LEU A 121 9.35 -2.15 1.48
CA LEU A 121 10.66 -1.75 0.95
C LEU A 121 10.85 -1.84 -0.58
N GLY A 122 11.33 -0.73 -1.15
CA GLY A 122 11.86 -0.58 -2.51
C GLY A 122 12.45 0.82 -2.77
N GLU A 123 11.84 1.84 -2.16
CA GLU A 123 12.28 3.24 -2.13
C GLU A 123 11.85 3.88 -0.79
N PRO A 124 12.56 4.91 -0.28
CA PRO A 124 12.11 5.62 0.91
C PRO A 124 10.75 6.28 0.66
N SER A 125 9.76 5.95 1.49
CA SER A 125 8.39 6.48 1.44
C SER A 125 8.26 7.91 2.00
N PHE A 126 9.35 8.48 2.52
CA PHE A 126 9.41 9.86 2.97
C PHE A 126 10.08 10.75 1.93
N ARG A 127 9.58 11.98 1.78
CA ARG A 127 10.16 12.97 0.87
C ARG A 127 11.52 13.44 1.39
N ILE A 128 12.60 13.08 0.70
CA ILE A 128 13.92 13.68 0.94
C ILE A 128 13.88 15.13 0.44
N PHE A 129 13.83 16.10 1.36
CA PHE A 129 13.82 17.52 1.01
C PHE A 129 15.20 18.18 1.12
N ALA A 130 16.16 17.54 1.79
CA ALA A 130 17.54 18.00 1.85
C ALA A 130 18.49 16.83 2.18
N GLN A 131 19.67 16.84 1.57
CA GLN A 131 20.81 16.04 1.99
C GLN A 131 21.85 16.98 2.58
N VAL A 132 22.16 16.83 3.86
CA VAL A 132 23.17 17.63 4.53
C VAL A 132 24.51 16.91 4.38
N SER A 133 25.43 17.49 3.63
CA SER A 133 26.82 17.03 3.67
C SER A 133 27.33 17.17 5.11
N PRO A 134 28.08 16.19 5.66
CA PRO A 134 28.68 16.36 6.96
C PRO A 134 29.59 17.60 6.91
N SER A 135 29.41 18.53 7.85
CA SER A 135 30.33 19.66 7.99
C SER A 135 31.75 19.13 8.18
N ALA A 136 32.69 19.69 7.41
CA ALA A 136 34.10 19.29 7.36
C ALA A 136 34.82 19.42 8.70
#